data_AF-A0A7J2VTH3-F1
#
_entry.id   AF-A0A7J2VTH3-F1
#
_cell.length_a   1.000
_cell.length_b   1.000
_cell.length_c   1.000
_cell.angle_alpha   90.00
_cell.angle_beta   90.00
_cell.angle_gamma   90.00
#
_symmetry.space_group_name_H-M   'P 1'
#
loop_
_entity.id
_entity.type
_entity.pdbx_description
1 polymer ?
#
loop_
_entity_poly.entity_id
_entity_poly.type
_entity_poly.pdbx_seq_one_letter_code
_entity_poly.pdbx_strand_id
1 'polypeptide(L)' 'MIKFKEELLEEIRNMRKEFQEMKLLQLKLIEFMVPTAKPTKREKNLIRNIGKMKFYSLEEVKKKLKV' A
#
# COMPACT_ATOMS: atom_id res chain seq x y z
N MET A 1 20.34 19.58 13.90
CA MET A 1 20.52 18.46 12.95
C MET A 1 19.88 17.16 13.45
N ILE A 2 20.03 16.78 14.73
CA ILE A 2 19.38 15.58 15.31
C ILE A 2 17.85 15.71 15.31
N LYS A 3 17.31 16.84 15.77
CA LYS A 3 15.85 17.11 15.79
C LYS A 3 15.17 16.96 14.42
N PHE A 4 15.79 17.50 13.37
CA PHE A 4 15.27 17.37 11.99
C PHE A 4 15.22 15.91 11.52
N LYS A 5 16.21 15.09 11.90
CA LYS A 5 16.23 13.67 11.57
C LYS A 5 15.13 12.89 12.28
N GLU A 6 14.80 13.25 13.52
CA GLU A 6 13.71 12.66 14.29
C GLU A 6 12.35 13.02 13.71
N GLU A 7 12.13 14.29 13.36
CA GLU A 7 10.92 14.77 12.69
C GLU A 7 10.69 14.02 11.36
N LEU A 8 11.72 13.89 10.53
CA LEU A 8 11.64 13.16 9.26
C LEU A 8 11.32 11.67 9.45
N LEU A 9 11.89 11.03 10.48
CA LEU A 9 11.59 9.63 10.79
C LEU A 9 10.14 9.44 11.23
N GLU A 10 9.59 10.39 11.98
CA GLU A 10 8.21 10.36 12.43
C GLU A 10 7.23 10.60 11.26
N GLU A 11 7.54 11.52 10.34
CA GLU A 11 6.79 11.70 9.10
C GLU A 11 6.75 10.42 8.26
N ILE A 12 7.90 9.74 8.08
CA ILE A 12 7.95 8.46 7.36
C ILE A 12 7.10 7.38 8.04
N ARG A 13 7.08 7.34 9.39
CA ARG A 13 6.23 6.41 10.12
C ARG A 13 4.75 6.71 9.92
N ASN A 14 4.36 7.98 9.93
CA ASN A 14 2.98 8.40 9.69
C ASN A 14 2.53 8.07 8.27
N MET A 15 3.35 8.38 7.26
CA MET A 15 3.07 7.99 5.87
C MET A 15 2.93 6.46 5.70
N ARG A 16 3.72 5.66 6.42
CA ARG A 16 3.58 4.20 6.41
C ARG A 16 2.26 3.73 7.00
N LYS A 17 1.78 4.37 8.08
CA LYS A 17 0.47 4.07 8.68
C LYS A 17 -0.66 4.44 7.72
N GLU A 18 -0.65 5.65 7.17
CA GLU A 18 -1.65 6.11 6.19
C GLU A 18 -1.72 5.19 4.97
N PHE A 19 -0.56 4.73 4.47
CA PHE A 19 -0.50 3.75 3.38
C PHE A 19 -1.18 2.42 3.73
N GLN A 20 -0.98 1.92 4.96
CA GLN A 20 -1.62 0.69 5.43
C GLN A 20 -3.14 0.86 5.55
N GLU A 21 -3.59 1.99 6.07
CA GLU A 21 -5.02 2.33 6.19
C GLU A 21 -5.69 2.44 4.81
N MET A 22 -5.07 3.14 3.87
CA MET A 22 -5.57 3.26 2.50
C MET A 22 -5.68 1.89 1.81
N LYS A 23 -4.68 1.02 2.00
CA LYS A 23 -4.71 -0.36 1.47
C LYS A 23 -5.86 -1.17 2.06
N LEU A 24 -6.10 -1.05 3.36
CA LEU A 24 -7.23 -1.72 4.02
C LEU A 24 -8.57 -1.19 3.50
N LEU A 25 -8.70 0.13 3.34
CA LEU A 25 -9.91 0.75 2.81
C LEU A 25 -10.22 0.28 1.38
N GLN A 26 -9.21 0.20 0.51
CA GLN A 26 -9.37 -0.33 -0.84
C GLN A 26 -9.87 -1.78 -0.86
N LEU A 27 -9.39 -2.63 0.05
CA LEU A 27 -9.87 -4.01 0.16
C LEU A 27 -11.33 -4.06 0.61
N LYS A 28 -11.71 -3.27 1.63
CA LYS A 28 -13.10 -3.20 2.11
C LYS A 28 -14.07 -2.68 1.05
N LEU A 29 -13.66 -1.67 0.27
CA LEU A 29 -14.46 -1.16 -0.85
C LEU A 29 -14.70 -2.26 -1.88
N ILE A 30 -13.69 -3.08 -2.18
CA ILE A 30 -13.86 -4.23 -3.07
C ILE A 30 -14.80 -5.26 -2.46
N GLU A 31 -14.67 -5.59 -1.18
CA GLU A 31 -15.61 -6.51 -0.51
C GLU A 31 -17.06 -6.02 -0.56
N PHE A 32 -17.29 -4.71 -0.49
CA PHE A 32 -18.63 -4.13 -0.59
C PHE A 32 -19.17 -4.12 -2.02
N MET A 33 -18.30 -3.87 -3.02
CA MET A 33 -18.69 -3.75 -4.43
C MET A 33 -18.78 -5.11 -5.15
N VAL A 34 -18.02 -6.10 -4.71
CA VAL A 34 -18.05 -7.45 -5.30
C VAL A 34 -19.31 -8.14 -4.78
N PRO A 35 -20.19 -8.64 -5.67
CA PRO A 35 -21.37 -9.37 -5.23
C PRO A 35 -20.98 -10.48 -4.26
N THR A 36 -21.86 -10.84 -3.33
CA THR A 36 -21.65 -11.97 -2.38
C THR A 36 -21.38 -13.31 -3.08
N ALA A 37 -21.60 -13.39 -4.40
CA ALA A 37 -21.17 -14.48 -5.25
C ALA A 37 -19.65 -14.41 -5.55
N LYS A 38 -18.99 -15.57 -5.51
CA LYS A 38 -17.54 -15.75 -5.73
C LYS A 38 -16.90 -14.71 -6.66
N PRO A 39 -15.79 -14.04 -6.26
CA PRO A 39 -15.15 -13.03 -7.08
C PRO A 39 -14.70 -13.59 -8.44
N THR A 40 -14.87 -12.80 -9.49
CA THR A 40 -14.35 -13.07 -10.83
C THR A 40 -12.82 -13.15 -10.83
N LYS A 41 -12.24 -13.73 -11.89
CA LYS A 41 -10.77 -13.78 -12.07
C LYS A 41 -10.14 -12.39 -12.04
N ARG A 42 -10.83 -11.37 -12.56
CA ARG A 42 -10.37 -9.98 -12.57
C ARG A 42 -10.33 -9.40 -11.15
N GLU A 43 -11.38 -9.60 -10.37
CA GLU A 43 -11.46 -9.13 -8.98
C GLU A 43 -10.45 -9.85 -8.09
N LYS A 44 -10.30 -11.18 -8.23
CA LYS A 44 -9.25 -11.94 -7.53
C LYS A 44 -7.85 -11.38 -7.82
N ASN A 45 -7.58 -11.04 -9.08
CA ASN A 45 -6.30 -10.42 -9.45
C ASN A 45 -6.13 -9.04 -8.82
N LEU A 46 -7.18 -8.22 -8.80
CA LEU A 46 -7.15 -6.89 -8.17
C LEU A 46 -6.87 -6.98 -6.66
N ILE A 47 -7.64 -7.80 -5.94
CA ILE A 47 -7.45 -8.05 -4.49
C ILE A 47 -6.03 -8.52 -4.22
N ARG A 48 -5.52 -9.48 -5.00
CA ARG A 48 -4.16 -9.98 -4.88
C ARG A 48 -3.11 -8.88 -5.12
N ASN A 49 -3.33 -8.01 -6.11
CA ASN A 49 -2.40 -6.93 -6.42
C ASN A 49 -2.37 -5.88 -5.30
N ILE A 50 -3.53 -5.48 -4.77
CA ILE A 50 -3.63 -4.58 -3.60
C ILE A 50 -2.95 -5.24 -2.40
N GLY A 51 -3.22 -6.51 -2.12
CA GLY A 51 -2.57 -7.28 -1.06
C GLY A 51 -1.04 -7.31 -1.18
N LYS A 52 -0.50 -7.24 -2.40
CA LYS A 52 0.95 -7.18 -2.69
C LYS A 52 1.55 -5.78 -2.67
N MET A 53 0.74 -4.72 -2.57
CA MET A 53 1.26 -3.34 -2.46
C MET A 53 2.10 -3.20 -1.19
N LYS A 54 3.26 -2.56 -1.34
CA LYS A 54 4.25 -2.33 -0.28
C LYS A 54 4.70 -0.88 -0.32
N PHE A 55 5.09 -0.36 0.84
CA PHE A 55 5.80 0.90 0.95
C PHE A 55 7.27 0.63 0.62
N TYR A 56 7.70 0.98 -0.59
CA TYR A 56 9.06 0.68 -1.07
C TYR A 56 10.11 1.61 -0.45
N SER A 57 11.31 1.09 -0.21
CA SER A 57 12.49 1.91 0.03
C SER A 57 12.94 2.58 -1.27
N LEU A 58 13.76 3.62 -1.16
CA LEU A 58 14.34 4.31 -2.33
C LEU A 58 15.16 3.34 -3.20
N GLU A 59 15.92 2.43 -2.58
CA GLU A 59 16.70 1.40 -3.26
C GLU A 59 15.81 0.41 -4.02
N GLU A 60 14.68 0.02 -3.42
CA GLU A 60 13.71 -0.86 -4.07
C GLU A 60 13.04 -0.18 -5.27
N VAL A 61 12.75 1.12 -5.15
CA VAL A 61 12.19 1.92 -6.26
C VAL A 61 13.20 2.00 -7.42
N LYS A 62 14.46 2.36 -7.14
CA LYS A 62 15.54 2.43 -8.13
C LYS A 62 15.70 1.11 -8.91
N LYS A 63 15.80 -0.01 -8.18
CA LYS A 63 15.88 -1.36 -8.76
C LYS A 63 14.68 -1.68 -9.67
N LYS A 64 13.47 -1.29 -9.29
CA LYS A 64 12.26 -1.54 -10.08
C LYS A 64 12.17 -0.69 -11.35
N LEU A 65 12.57 0.57 -11.25
CA LEU A 65 12.52 1.50 -12.38
C LEU A 65 13.70 1.32 -13.34
N LYS A 66 14.69 0.48 -13.00
CA LYS A 66 15.97 0.34 -13.73
C LYS A 66 16.69 1.69 -13.87
N VAL A 67 16.59 2.52 -12.83
CA VAL A 67 17.26 3.82 -12.71
C VAL A 67 18.27 3.77 -11.57
#